data_AF-A0A0N4ZVS9-F1
#
_entry.id   AF-A0A0N4ZVS9-F1
#
_cell.length_a   1.000
_cell.length_b   1.000
_cell.length_c   1.000
_cell.angle_alpha   90.00
_cell.angle_beta   90.00
_cell.angle_gamma   90.00
#
_symmetry.space_group_name_H-M   'P 1'
#
loop_
_entity.id
_entity.type
_entity.pdbx_description
1 polymer ?
#
loop_
_entity_poly.entity_id
_entity_poly.type
_entity_poly.pdbx_seq_one_letter_code
_entity_poly.pdbx_strand_id
1 'polypeptide(L)'
;MQSSKIILITVLCLIGVPVAKAGDTTACTVGGGECTGTTKCMTLGTDLACVEECTTADVATQCGATATCTAGTDADGAAANTCATAQGCLTDAECAAADATLPICNLYTLTCEADATTTTDSATTTDSATTTDSATTTDSATTTTTDAETTTTKGSSVVVITSAPCVDKVVGGPNDCASLAPYCTNELYLDLMKDKCPRTCGYCTDSNSSGCGSGTSSTCRNALSDCVNKAYLCKVSAYKSFMKTNCASTCGYC
;
A
#
# COMPACT_ATOMS: atom_id res chain seq x y z
N MET A 1 33.97 12.96 45.21
CA MET A 1 34.62 12.39 44.01
C MET A 1 34.06 10.97 43.86
N GLN A 2 32.85 10.85 43.31
CA GLN A 2 32.55 10.32 41.97
C GLN A 2 32.64 8.78 41.96
N SER A 3 31.57 8.08 42.35
CA SER A 3 30.46 7.63 41.48
C SER A 3 30.89 6.63 40.40
N SER A 4 31.25 5.41 40.81
CA SER A 4 31.35 4.25 39.90
C SER A 4 29.98 3.62 39.72
N LYS A 5 29.18 4.20 38.83
CA LYS A 5 27.99 3.54 38.28
C LYS A 5 28.47 2.53 37.24
N ILE A 6 28.39 1.25 37.57
CA ILE A 6 28.38 0.15 36.61
C ILE A 6 27.08 0.30 35.83
N ILE A 7 27.13 1.09 34.74
CA ILE A 7 26.07 1.12 33.75
C ILE A 7 26.32 -0.07 32.84
N LEU A 8 25.50 -1.09 33.04
CA LEU A 8 25.28 -2.22 32.17
C LEU A 8 24.88 -1.66 30.79
N ILE A 9 25.84 -1.48 29.89
CA ILE A 9 25.56 -1.17 28.50
C ILE A 9 25.12 -2.50 27.87
N THR A 10 23.87 -2.87 28.10
CA THR A 10 23.11 -3.72 27.17
C THR A 10 23.02 -2.92 25.88
N VAL A 11 24.03 -3.10 25.02
CA VAL A 11 23.95 -2.77 23.61
C VAL A 11 22.86 -3.67 23.05
N LEU A 12 21.61 -3.19 23.14
CA LEU A 12 20.50 -3.70 22.38
C LEU A 12 20.85 -3.36 20.92
N CYS A 13 21.50 -4.30 20.25
CA CYS A 13 21.62 -4.29 18.81
C CYS A 13 20.19 -4.42 18.25
N LEU A 14 19.50 -3.28 18.14
CA LEU A 14 18.44 -3.10 17.17
C LEU A 14 19.11 -3.09 15.79
N ILE A 15 19.58 -4.27 15.39
CA ILE A 15 19.79 -4.58 13.99
C ILE A 15 18.42 -4.33 13.38
N GLY A 16 18.32 -3.30 12.54
CA GLY A 16 17.14 -3.07 11.73
C GLY A 16 16.83 -4.40 11.07
N VAL A 17 15.74 -5.01 11.51
CA VAL A 17 15.24 -6.24 10.91
C VAL A 17 15.10 -5.88 9.43
N PRO A 18 15.82 -6.55 8.51
CA PRO A 18 15.50 -6.41 7.12
C PRO A 18 14.07 -6.89 7.03
N VAL A 19 13.14 -5.96 6.88
CA VAL A 19 11.72 -6.21 6.72
C VAL A 19 11.64 -7.30 5.64
N ALA A 20 11.24 -8.51 6.05
CA ALA A 20 10.92 -9.58 5.12
C ALA A 20 9.98 -8.94 4.11
N LYS A 21 10.41 -8.87 2.85
CA LYS A 21 9.76 -8.06 1.82
C LYS A 21 8.29 -8.49 1.74
N ALA A 22 7.41 -7.68 2.33
CA ALA A 22 5.97 -7.80 2.17
C ALA A 22 5.68 -7.62 0.68
N GLY A 23 5.37 -8.72 0.02
CA GLY A 23 5.07 -8.79 -1.38
C GLY A 23 4.17 -9.98 -1.58
N ASP A 24 3.13 -9.80 -2.39
CA ASP A 24 2.24 -10.91 -2.75
C ASP A 24 3.03 -11.96 -3.55
N THR A 25 2.81 -13.23 -3.23
CA THR A 25 3.22 -14.36 -4.05
C THR A 25 2.02 -14.93 -4.83
N THR A 26 2.28 -15.95 -5.62
CA THR A 26 1.29 -16.66 -6.41
C THR A 26 1.53 -18.16 -6.34
N ALA A 27 0.48 -18.92 -6.60
CA ALA A 27 0.62 -20.30 -7.03
C ALA A 27 1.40 -20.36 -8.35
N CYS A 28 2.11 -21.45 -8.56
CA CYS A 28 2.96 -21.65 -9.74
C CYS A 28 2.81 -23.06 -10.30
N THR A 29 3.34 -23.27 -11.50
CA THR A 29 3.33 -24.57 -12.17
C THR A 29 4.75 -25.06 -12.46
N VAL A 30 4.88 -26.31 -12.90
CA VAL A 30 6.16 -26.89 -13.34
C VAL A 30 6.80 -25.98 -14.41
N GLY A 31 8.09 -25.67 -14.25
CA GLY A 31 8.80 -24.66 -15.02
C GLY A 31 8.86 -23.27 -14.37
N GLY A 32 8.03 -22.99 -13.36
CA GLY A 32 8.15 -21.83 -12.46
C GLY A 32 8.05 -20.46 -13.11
N GLY A 33 7.45 -20.34 -14.30
CA GLY A 33 7.40 -19.09 -15.06
C GLY A 33 6.55 -17.99 -14.41
N GLU A 34 5.75 -18.33 -13.41
CA GLU A 34 4.92 -17.43 -12.61
C GLU A 34 5.72 -16.76 -11.48
N CYS A 35 6.82 -17.39 -11.06
CA CYS A 35 7.66 -16.86 -10.00
C CYS A 35 8.52 -15.72 -10.52
N THR A 36 8.52 -14.62 -9.78
CA THR A 36 9.26 -13.40 -10.13
C THR A 36 10.34 -13.08 -9.11
N GLY A 37 11.32 -12.28 -9.52
CA GLY A 37 12.43 -11.89 -8.65
C GLY A 37 13.30 -13.08 -8.25
N THR A 38 13.43 -13.31 -6.95
CA THR A 38 14.25 -14.38 -6.36
C THR A 38 13.45 -15.60 -5.91
N THR A 39 12.13 -15.56 -6.06
CA THR A 39 11.25 -16.66 -5.64
C THR A 39 11.41 -17.90 -6.52
N LYS A 40 11.25 -19.07 -5.91
CA LYS A 40 11.28 -20.38 -6.55
C LYS A 40 9.93 -21.06 -6.41
N CYS A 41 9.52 -21.79 -7.44
CA CYS A 41 8.28 -22.57 -7.39
C CYS A 41 8.50 -23.82 -6.52
N MET A 42 8.21 -23.73 -5.24
CA MET A 42 8.47 -24.81 -4.28
C MET A 42 7.31 -25.80 -4.23
N THR A 43 7.65 -27.08 -4.06
CA THR A 43 6.66 -28.13 -3.80
C THR A 43 6.33 -28.16 -2.29
N LEU A 44 5.10 -27.80 -1.93
CA LEU A 44 4.63 -27.68 -0.55
C LEU A 44 3.52 -28.70 -0.29
N GLY A 45 3.91 -29.96 -0.06
CA GLY A 45 2.94 -31.06 0.03
C GLY A 45 2.35 -31.38 -1.35
N THR A 46 1.07 -31.09 -1.54
CA THR A 46 0.38 -31.26 -2.84
C THR A 46 0.34 -29.98 -3.67
N ASP A 47 0.69 -28.85 -3.08
CA ASP A 47 0.54 -27.52 -3.68
C ASP A 47 1.90 -26.98 -4.15
N LEU A 48 1.83 -26.05 -5.11
CA LEU A 48 3.00 -25.36 -5.66
C LEU A 48 2.81 -23.86 -5.46
N ALA A 49 3.81 -23.19 -4.88
CA ALA A 49 3.80 -21.76 -4.64
C ALA A 49 5.19 -21.15 -4.85
N CYS A 50 5.23 -19.88 -5.24
CA CYS A 50 6.48 -19.15 -5.29
C CYS A 50 6.90 -18.78 -3.85
N VAL A 51 8.07 -19.24 -3.43
CA VAL A 51 8.59 -19.03 -2.08
C VAL A 51 9.99 -18.42 -2.19
N GLU A 52 10.33 -17.50 -1.30
CA GLU A 52 11.70 -17.01 -1.21
C GLU A 52 12.63 -18.10 -0.66
N GLU A 53 13.76 -18.31 -1.35
CA GLU A 53 14.73 -19.31 -0.93
C GLU A 53 15.46 -18.84 0.33
N CYS A 54 15.49 -19.69 1.36
CA CYS A 54 16.13 -19.35 2.62
C CYS A 54 17.62 -19.74 2.67
N THR A 55 18.39 -19.08 3.53
CA THR A 55 19.77 -19.50 3.85
C THR A 55 19.86 -20.00 5.29
N THR A 56 20.76 -20.96 5.54
CA THR A 56 21.06 -21.42 6.90
C THR A 56 21.80 -20.37 7.74
N ALA A 57 22.33 -19.32 7.10
CA ALA A 57 23.02 -18.22 7.78
C ALA A 57 22.03 -17.22 8.40
N ASP A 58 20.88 -16.98 7.75
CA ASP A 58 19.93 -15.94 8.18
C ASP A 58 18.52 -16.50 8.47
N VAL A 59 18.46 -17.73 9.00
CA VAL A 59 17.20 -18.41 9.38
C VAL A 59 16.34 -17.54 10.29
N ALA A 60 16.93 -16.92 11.31
CA ALA A 60 16.19 -16.11 12.28
C ALA A 60 15.51 -14.90 11.63
N THR A 61 16.12 -14.32 10.58
CA THR A 61 15.56 -13.17 9.86
C THR A 61 14.65 -13.57 8.71
N GLN A 62 14.87 -14.72 8.07
CA GLN A 62 14.11 -15.18 6.90
C GLN A 62 12.92 -16.05 7.31
N CYS A 63 13.14 -17.03 8.18
CA CYS A 63 12.11 -17.97 8.64
C CYS A 63 11.45 -17.55 9.95
N GLY A 64 12.00 -16.56 10.65
CA GLY A 64 11.60 -16.21 12.02
C GLY A 64 12.23 -17.09 13.09
N ALA A 65 11.97 -16.77 14.36
CA ALA A 65 12.67 -17.35 15.51
C ALA A 65 12.33 -18.84 15.78
N THR A 66 11.21 -19.34 15.27
CA THR A 66 10.68 -20.68 15.56
C THR A 66 10.74 -21.64 14.40
N ALA A 67 11.01 -21.18 13.19
CA ALA A 67 11.09 -22.02 12.00
C ALA A 67 12.54 -22.30 11.59
N THR A 68 12.72 -23.29 10.72
CA THR A 68 14.02 -23.73 10.23
C THR A 68 14.08 -23.60 8.72
N CYS A 69 15.27 -23.30 8.20
CA CYS A 69 15.54 -23.36 6.78
C CYS A 69 15.91 -24.80 6.40
N THR A 70 15.05 -25.46 5.61
CA THR A 70 15.18 -26.89 5.29
C THR A 70 15.33 -27.12 3.80
N ALA A 71 16.04 -28.18 3.41
CA ALA A 71 16.15 -28.57 2.01
C ALA A 71 14.80 -29.11 1.51
N GLY A 72 14.29 -28.48 0.46
CA GLY A 72 13.11 -28.91 -0.28
C GLY A 72 13.44 -29.13 -1.76
N THR A 73 12.39 -29.31 -2.56
CA THR A 73 12.49 -29.44 -4.01
C THR A 73 11.57 -28.44 -4.69
N ASP A 74 12.07 -27.78 -5.71
CA ASP A 74 11.22 -26.99 -6.61
C ASP A 74 10.36 -27.90 -7.51
N ALA A 75 9.46 -27.28 -8.26
CA ALA A 75 8.54 -27.97 -9.15
C ALA A 75 9.24 -28.71 -10.31
N ASP A 76 10.49 -28.38 -10.60
CA ASP A 76 11.33 -29.02 -11.60
C ASP A 76 12.21 -30.14 -11.01
N GLY A 77 12.13 -30.35 -9.69
CA GLY A 77 12.88 -31.37 -8.94
C GLY A 77 14.30 -30.93 -8.57
N ALA A 78 14.66 -29.67 -8.74
CA ALA A 78 15.92 -29.15 -8.24
C ALA A 78 15.85 -28.89 -6.73
N ALA A 79 16.97 -29.09 -6.04
CA ALA A 79 17.05 -28.83 -4.61
C ALA A 79 17.07 -27.31 -4.36
N ALA A 80 16.22 -26.84 -3.46
CA ALA A 80 16.15 -25.45 -3.02
C ALA A 80 15.75 -25.40 -1.54
N ASN A 81 16.27 -24.44 -0.79
CA ASN A 81 15.96 -24.33 0.63
C ASN A 81 14.68 -23.52 0.88
N THR A 82 13.83 -23.97 1.80
CA THR A 82 12.57 -23.29 2.14
C THR A 82 12.32 -23.30 3.64
N CYS A 83 11.67 -22.23 4.12
CA CYS A 83 11.07 -22.19 5.46
C CYS A 83 9.61 -22.69 5.43
N ALA A 84 8.92 -22.52 4.30
CA ALA A 84 7.54 -22.96 4.10
C ALA A 84 7.46 -24.49 3.98
N THR A 85 6.50 -25.07 4.69
CA THR A 85 6.21 -26.53 4.66
C THR A 85 4.83 -26.86 4.09
N ALA A 86 3.96 -25.85 3.96
CA ALA A 86 2.64 -25.91 3.38
C ALA A 86 2.30 -24.55 2.74
N GLN A 87 1.39 -24.51 1.78
CA GLN A 87 0.86 -23.26 1.24
C GLN A 87 -0.18 -22.68 2.23
N GLY A 88 0.23 -21.73 3.06
CA GLY A 88 -0.65 -21.09 4.04
C GLY A 88 -1.36 -19.84 3.51
N CYS A 89 -0.59 -18.86 3.03
CA CYS A 89 -1.07 -17.64 2.39
C CYS A 89 -0.34 -17.37 1.07
N LEU A 90 -0.97 -16.61 0.16
CA LEU A 90 -0.31 -16.10 -1.04
C LEU A 90 -0.28 -14.57 -1.07
N THR A 91 -1.28 -13.91 -0.48
CA THR A 91 -1.39 -12.45 -0.51
C THR A 91 -1.65 -11.86 0.88
N ASP A 92 -1.25 -10.61 1.06
CA ASP A 92 -1.58 -9.84 2.27
C ASP A 92 -3.10 -9.65 2.41
N ALA A 93 -3.81 -9.54 1.28
CA ALA A 93 -5.26 -9.42 1.26
C ALA A 93 -5.96 -10.67 1.82
N GLU A 94 -5.45 -11.87 1.52
CA GLU A 94 -5.96 -13.12 2.09
C GLU A 94 -5.72 -13.18 3.60
N CYS A 95 -4.52 -12.79 4.04
CA CYS A 95 -4.17 -12.74 5.45
C CYS A 95 -5.04 -11.75 6.22
N ALA A 96 -5.19 -10.52 5.73
CA ALA A 96 -6.03 -9.49 6.33
C ALA A 96 -7.51 -9.88 6.36
N ALA A 97 -8.00 -10.63 5.36
CA ALA A 97 -9.37 -11.12 5.33
C ALA A 97 -9.60 -12.29 6.31
N ALA A 98 -8.59 -13.14 6.51
CA ALA A 98 -8.66 -14.25 7.46
C ALA A 98 -8.55 -13.78 8.91
N ASP A 99 -7.61 -12.88 9.20
CA ASP A 99 -7.40 -12.27 10.50
C ASP A 99 -6.80 -10.87 10.36
N ALA A 100 -7.57 -9.85 10.74
CA ALA A 100 -7.14 -8.46 10.67
C ALA A 100 -5.94 -8.12 11.58
N THR A 101 -5.60 -8.98 12.55
CA THR A 101 -4.43 -8.83 13.42
C THR A 101 -3.15 -9.40 12.81
N LEU A 102 -3.26 -10.22 11.75
CA LEU A 102 -2.15 -10.84 11.03
C LEU A 102 -2.23 -10.52 9.54
N PRO A 103 -2.13 -9.24 9.12
CA PRO A 103 -2.44 -8.83 7.76
C PRO A 103 -1.34 -9.13 6.73
N ILE A 104 -0.14 -9.54 7.16
CA ILE A 104 1.01 -9.71 6.26
C ILE A 104 1.24 -11.18 5.95
N CYS A 105 1.36 -11.53 4.68
CA CYS A 105 1.80 -12.84 4.24
C CYS A 105 3.33 -12.88 4.16
N ASN A 106 3.98 -13.69 5.00
CA ASN A 106 5.43 -13.85 4.96
C ASN A 106 5.85 -14.73 3.78
N LEU A 107 6.69 -14.20 2.87
CA LEU A 107 7.07 -14.87 1.63
C LEU A 107 8.04 -16.06 1.78
N TYR A 108 8.70 -16.16 2.94
CA TYR A 108 9.60 -17.27 3.25
C TYR A 108 8.85 -18.46 3.86
N THR A 109 7.87 -18.19 4.73
CA THR A 109 7.13 -19.21 5.50
C THR A 109 5.73 -19.50 4.95
N LEU A 110 5.19 -18.61 4.13
CA LEU A 110 3.78 -18.57 3.68
C LEU A 110 2.79 -18.59 4.85
N THR A 111 3.14 -17.91 5.95
CA THR A 111 2.26 -17.76 7.11
C THR A 111 1.85 -16.30 7.29
N CYS A 112 0.60 -16.10 7.72
CA CYS A 112 0.12 -14.77 8.08
C CYS A 112 0.75 -14.32 9.40
N GLU A 113 1.34 -13.13 9.40
CA GLU A 113 2.07 -12.54 10.51
C GLU A 113 1.55 -11.13 10.80
N ALA A 114 1.75 -10.68 12.03
CA ALA A 114 1.40 -9.32 12.41
C ALA A 114 2.24 -8.33 11.60
N ASP A 115 1.62 -7.23 11.18
CA ASP A 115 2.38 -6.10 10.68
C ASP A 115 3.33 -5.66 11.80
N ALA A 116 4.63 -5.58 11.48
CA ALA A 116 5.63 -5.02 12.35
C ALA A 116 5.38 -3.51 12.46
N THR A 117 4.32 -3.16 13.17
CA THR A 117 4.01 -1.79 13.56
C THR A 117 5.26 -1.26 14.22
N THR A 118 5.86 -0.25 13.59
CA THR A 118 6.93 0.53 14.18
C THR A 118 6.31 1.23 15.38
N THR A 119 6.31 0.53 16.52
CA THR A 119 5.84 1.04 17.80
C THR A 119 6.80 2.15 18.18
N THR A 120 6.48 3.37 17.73
CA THR A 120 6.98 4.57 18.39
C THR A 120 6.24 4.59 19.72
N ASP A 121 6.85 4.01 20.75
CA ASP A 121 6.45 4.16 22.13
C ASP A 121 6.30 5.65 22.46
N SER A 122 5.09 6.19 22.30
CA SER A 122 4.68 7.38 23.04
C SER A 122 4.29 6.92 24.43
N ALA A 123 5.31 6.56 25.22
CA ALA A 123 5.18 6.39 26.65
C ALA A 123 4.81 7.76 27.27
N THR A 124 3.51 8.04 27.31
CA THR A 124 2.98 9.13 28.15
C THR A 124 3.03 8.62 29.58
N THR A 125 4.05 9.04 30.30
CA THR A 125 4.21 8.79 31.73
C THR A 125 3.13 9.57 32.48
N THR A 126 2.09 8.86 32.90
CA THR A 126 1.14 9.34 33.90
C THR A 126 1.84 9.34 35.25
N ASP A 127 2.47 10.47 35.61
CA ASP A 127 2.91 10.68 36.98
C ASP A 127 1.83 11.45 37.75
N SER A 128 1.22 10.73 38.68
CA SER A 128 0.28 11.28 39.65
C SER A 128 1.05 12.07 40.70
N ALA A 129 0.87 13.38 40.73
CA ALA A 129 1.22 14.20 41.88
C ALA A 129 -0.02 14.96 42.36
N THR A 130 -0.52 14.54 43.52
CA THR A 130 -1.55 15.21 44.32
C THR A 130 -0.96 16.47 44.95
N THR A 131 -1.67 17.61 44.91
CA THR A 131 -1.70 18.63 45.98
C THR A 131 -2.75 19.71 45.69
N THR A 132 -3.18 20.34 46.78
CA THR A 132 -4.47 20.98 47.06
C THR A 132 -4.49 22.49 46.81
N ASP A 133 -5.70 23.01 46.54
CA ASP A 133 -6.24 24.39 46.65
C ASP A 133 -5.41 25.60 46.21
N SER A 134 -6.00 26.39 45.29
CA SER A 134 -6.62 27.67 45.68
C SER A 134 -7.40 28.29 44.52
N ALA A 135 -8.58 28.81 44.88
CA ALA A 135 -9.52 29.51 44.02
C ALA A 135 -8.94 30.79 43.39
N THR A 136 -9.28 31.07 42.13
CA THR A 136 -9.65 32.42 41.69
C THR A 136 -10.53 32.37 40.44
N THR A 137 -11.68 33.03 40.53
CA THR A 137 -12.58 33.39 39.43
C THR A 137 -11.90 34.35 38.44
N THR A 138 -12.30 34.34 37.17
CA THR A 138 -12.97 35.45 36.44
C THR A 138 -12.77 35.29 34.91
N ASP A 139 -13.82 34.78 34.27
CA ASP A 139 -14.53 35.36 33.11
C ASP A 139 -13.93 35.49 31.69
N SER A 140 -14.79 35.03 30.76
CA SER A 140 -15.10 35.52 29.40
C SER A 140 -14.11 35.40 28.24
N ALA A 141 -14.43 34.47 27.32
CA ALA A 141 -14.87 34.70 25.92
C ALA A 141 -14.43 33.52 25.03
N THR A 142 -15.14 32.99 24.04
CA THR A 142 -16.52 33.10 23.54
C THR A 142 -16.69 31.88 22.62
N THR A 143 -17.85 31.24 22.71
CA THR A 143 -18.33 30.09 21.95
C THR A 143 -18.54 30.43 20.46
N THR A 144 -18.21 29.50 19.57
CA THR A 144 -18.96 29.31 18.31
C THR A 144 -19.02 27.84 17.95
N THR A 145 -20.02 27.17 18.53
CA THR A 145 -20.62 25.94 18.05
C THR A 145 -21.61 26.35 16.97
N THR A 146 -21.49 25.83 15.75
CA THR A 146 -22.53 25.97 14.73
C THR A 146 -23.26 24.66 14.62
N ASP A 147 -24.43 24.64 15.26
CA ASP A 147 -25.42 23.59 15.20
C ASP A 147 -26.01 23.42 13.80
N ALA A 148 -26.49 22.21 13.56
CA ALA A 148 -27.22 21.79 12.38
C ALA A 148 -28.52 22.60 12.20
N GLU A 149 -28.65 23.29 11.07
CA GLU A 149 -29.91 23.87 10.64
C GLU A 149 -30.67 22.85 9.76
N THR A 150 -31.77 22.32 10.32
CA THR A 150 -32.73 21.47 9.61
C THR A 150 -33.87 22.34 9.07
N THR A 151 -33.79 22.73 7.81
CA THR A 151 -34.92 23.37 7.11
C THR A 151 -35.84 22.29 6.56
N THR A 152 -37.02 22.14 7.16
CA THR A 152 -38.11 21.31 6.63
C THR A 152 -38.85 22.07 5.55
N THR A 153 -38.57 21.78 4.28
CA THR A 153 -39.45 22.11 3.15
C THR A 153 -39.96 20.84 2.49
N LYS A 154 -41.28 20.72 2.51
CA LYS A 154 -42.09 19.64 1.97
C LYS A 154 -41.97 19.56 0.44
N GLY A 155 -41.41 18.46 -0.07
CA GLY A 155 -41.67 17.97 -1.42
C GLY A 155 -40.45 17.83 -2.33
N SER A 156 -40.16 16.58 -2.70
CA SER A 156 -39.19 16.10 -3.70
C SER A 156 -37.77 15.84 -3.20
N SER A 157 -37.48 14.57 -2.88
CA SER A 157 -36.15 14.06 -2.54
C SER A 157 -35.17 14.27 -3.70
N VAL A 158 -34.36 15.34 -3.61
CA VAL A 158 -33.10 15.44 -4.34
C VAL A 158 -32.00 15.12 -3.33
N VAL A 159 -31.43 13.92 -3.46
CA VAL A 159 -30.21 13.55 -2.73
C VAL A 159 -29.07 14.36 -3.33
N VAL A 160 -28.72 15.47 -2.70
CA VAL A 160 -27.49 16.20 -3.02
C VAL A 160 -26.34 15.36 -2.48
N ILE A 161 -25.82 14.45 -3.30
CA ILE A 161 -24.55 13.79 -3.04
C ILE A 161 -23.48 14.87 -3.28
N THR A 162 -23.11 15.60 -2.24
CA THR A 162 -21.85 16.37 -2.28
C THR A 162 -20.73 15.34 -2.31
N SER A 163 -20.19 15.08 -3.52
CA SER A 163 -18.96 14.31 -3.67
C SER A 163 -17.90 14.91 -2.75
N ALA A 164 -17.20 14.07 -1.98
CA ALA A 164 -16.10 14.51 -1.13
C ALA A 164 -15.14 15.40 -1.95
N PRO A 165 -14.61 16.50 -1.37
CA PRO A 165 -13.75 17.41 -2.11
C PRO A 165 -12.52 16.63 -2.58
N CYS A 166 -12.26 16.64 -3.89
CA CYS A 166 -11.07 15.99 -4.43
C CYS A 166 -9.86 16.80 -3.98
N VAL A 167 -9.15 16.29 -2.96
CA VAL A 167 -7.99 16.92 -2.35
C VAL A 167 -6.86 15.92 -2.18
N ASP A 168 -5.63 16.41 -2.29
CA ASP A 168 -4.47 15.62 -1.91
C ASP A 168 -4.50 15.39 -0.40
N LYS A 169 -4.33 14.13 0.00
CA LYS A 169 -4.41 13.69 1.39
C LYS A 169 -3.06 13.79 2.11
N VAL A 170 -1.97 14.01 1.36
CA VAL A 170 -0.61 14.12 1.90
C VAL A 170 -0.04 15.49 1.54
N VAL A 171 0.11 16.35 2.55
CA VAL A 171 0.61 17.72 2.42
C VAL A 171 1.75 17.95 3.41
N GLY A 172 2.89 18.45 2.91
CA GLY A 172 4.08 18.75 3.70
C GLY A 172 5.04 17.56 3.90
N GLY A 173 6.33 17.89 4.01
CA GLY A 173 7.41 16.93 4.17
C GLY A 173 7.97 16.38 2.85
N PRO A 174 9.02 15.54 2.89
CA PRO A 174 9.72 15.06 1.70
C PRO A 174 8.90 14.13 0.79
N ASN A 175 7.79 13.59 1.31
CA ASN A 175 6.93 12.62 0.62
C ASN A 175 5.53 13.20 0.38
N ASP A 176 5.41 14.51 0.25
CA ASP A 176 4.15 15.13 -0.11
C ASP A 176 3.78 14.87 -1.58
N CYS A 177 2.52 15.12 -1.93
CA CYS A 177 2.05 14.85 -3.28
C CYS A 177 2.82 15.62 -4.36
N ALA A 178 3.31 16.83 -4.05
CA ALA A 178 4.15 17.59 -4.96
C ALA A 178 5.48 16.88 -5.26
N SER A 179 6.12 16.31 -4.23
CA SER A 179 7.36 15.54 -4.35
C SER A 179 7.13 14.19 -5.06
N LEU A 180 5.93 13.63 -4.94
CA LEU A 180 5.55 12.34 -5.54
C LEU A 180 4.91 12.46 -6.93
N ALA A 181 4.71 13.67 -7.46
CA ALA A 181 4.12 13.89 -8.79
C ALA A 181 4.74 13.06 -9.94
N PRO A 182 6.07 12.77 -9.97
CA PRO A 182 6.64 11.90 -11.00
C PRO A 182 6.11 10.46 -10.99
N TYR A 183 5.55 10.00 -9.86
CA TYR A 183 5.04 8.64 -9.69
C TYR A 183 3.59 8.47 -10.12
N CYS A 184 2.89 9.54 -10.52
CA CYS A 184 1.51 9.45 -10.98
C CYS A 184 1.34 8.40 -12.10
N THR A 185 2.28 8.32 -13.05
CA THR A 185 2.19 7.36 -14.15
C THR A 185 2.92 6.04 -13.90
N ASN A 186 3.49 5.85 -12.70
CA ASN A 186 4.21 4.62 -12.37
C ASN A 186 3.20 3.55 -11.94
N GLU A 187 3.16 2.42 -12.66
CA GLU A 187 2.19 1.34 -12.43
C GLU A 187 2.21 0.83 -10.98
N LEU A 188 3.38 0.77 -10.34
CA LEU A 188 3.53 0.32 -8.95
C LEU A 188 2.90 1.30 -7.94
N TYR A 189 2.86 2.58 -8.28
CA TYR A 189 2.36 3.64 -7.39
C TYR A 189 1.01 4.18 -7.83
N LEU A 190 0.46 3.69 -8.95
CA LEU A 190 -0.72 4.26 -9.58
C LEU A 190 -1.91 4.34 -8.62
N ASP A 191 -2.17 3.25 -7.89
CA ASP A 191 -3.31 3.20 -6.96
C ASP A 191 -3.05 4.02 -5.69
N LEU A 192 -1.80 4.06 -5.22
CA LEU A 192 -1.38 4.96 -4.14
C LEU A 192 -1.60 6.43 -4.55
N MET A 193 -1.21 6.80 -5.77
CA MET A 193 -1.32 8.16 -6.29
C MET A 193 -2.78 8.55 -6.53
N LYS A 194 -3.65 7.62 -6.94
CA LYS A 194 -5.11 7.84 -6.99
C LYS A 194 -5.72 8.08 -5.62
N ASP A 195 -5.30 7.34 -4.60
CA ASP A 195 -5.89 7.48 -3.27
C ASP A 195 -5.35 8.71 -2.52
N LYS A 196 -4.03 8.93 -2.57
CA LYS A 196 -3.35 9.94 -1.74
C LYS A 196 -3.15 11.26 -2.45
N CYS A 197 -2.95 11.25 -3.77
CA CYS A 197 -2.60 12.45 -4.55
C CYS A 197 -3.51 12.67 -5.77
N PRO A 198 -4.85 12.54 -5.64
CA PRO A 198 -5.74 12.62 -6.79
C PRO A 198 -5.75 14.00 -7.45
N ARG A 199 -5.48 15.09 -6.73
CA ARG A 199 -5.37 16.41 -7.36
C ARG A 199 -4.05 16.58 -8.07
N THR A 200 -2.94 16.28 -7.39
CA THR A 200 -1.61 16.45 -7.97
C THR A 200 -1.43 15.60 -9.23
N CYS A 201 -2.04 14.41 -9.26
CA CYS A 201 -1.98 13.53 -10.44
C CYS A 201 -3.12 13.71 -11.44
N GLY A 202 -4.07 14.63 -11.18
CA GLY A 202 -5.19 14.89 -12.09
C GLY A 202 -6.22 13.75 -12.19
N TYR A 203 -6.35 12.92 -11.14
CA TYR A 203 -7.36 11.86 -11.03
C TYR A 203 -8.70 12.34 -10.49
N CYS A 204 -8.80 13.62 -10.13
CA CYS A 204 -10.08 14.22 -9.83
C CYS A 204 -11.02 14.11 -11.03
N THR A 205 -12.03 13.26 -10.93
CA THR A 205 -13.20 13.33 -11.81
C THR A 205 -14.12 14.38 -11.23
N ASP A 206 -14.19 15.55 -11.89
CA ASP A 206 -15.15 16.58 -11.51
C ASP A 206 -16.56 15.99 -11.62
N SER A 207 -17.17 15.71 -10.46
CA SER A 207 -18.58 15.32 -10.36
C SER A 207 -19.53 16.49 -10.67
N ASN A 208 -19.05 17.52 -11.39
CA ASN A 208 -19.83 18.67 -11.81
C ASN A 208 -19.91 18.84 -13.34
N SER A 209 -19.76 17.75 -14.10
CA SER A 209 -20.20 17.73 -15.49
C SER A 209 -21.08 16.52 -15.77
N SER A 210 -22.27 16.53 -15.16
CA SER A 210 -23.44 15.85 -15.71
C SER A 210 -23.78 16.47 -17.07
N GLY A 211 -23.24 15.88 -18.12
CA GLY A 211 -23.59 16.16 -19.51
C GLY A 211 -23.77 14.85 -20.25
N CYS A 212 -24.81 14.09 -19.91
CA CYS A 212 -25.32 13.07 -20.82
C CYS A 212 -25.96 13.80 -22.02
N GLY A 213 -25.17 13.97 -23.06
CA GLY A 213 -25.56 14.54 -24.35
C GLY A 213 -25.15 13.59 -25.45
N SER A 214 -26.12 12.79 -25.87
CA SER A 214 -26.12 11.94 -27.06
C SER A 214 -25.47 12.61 -28.29
N GLY A 215 -24.61 11.85 -28.99
CA GLY A 215 -24.39 11.99 -30.43
C GLY A 215 -23.61 13.22 -30.92
N THR A 216 -22.60 12.95 -31.75
CA THR A 216 -21.99 13.88 -32.72
C THR A 216 -21.20 15.07 -32.15
N SER A 217 -19.98 14.78 -31.70
CA SER A 217 -18.74 15.25 -32.35
C SER A 217 -17.58 14.94 -31.42
N SER A 218 -17.02 13.75 -31.59
CA SER A 218 -15.74 13.35 -31.01
C SER A 218 -14.70 14.40 -31.37
N THR A 219 -14.35 15.29 -30.45
CA THR A 219 -13.01 15.87 -30.54
C THR A 219 -12.07 14.72 -30.24
N CYS A 220 -11.62 14.08 -31.31
CA CYS A 220 -10.54 13.13 -31.27
C CYS A 220 -9.37 13.85 -30.61
N ARG A 221 -9.10 13.54 -29.34
CA ARG A 221 -8.01 14.13 -28.57
C ARG A 221 -7.20 13.02 -27.92
N ASN A 222 -5.93 13.30 -27.72
CA ASN A 222 -5.09 12.49 -26.86
C ASN A 222 -5.43 12.83 -25.40
N ALA A 223 -5.63 11.81 -24.57
CA ALA A 223 -5.73 11.95 -23.14
C ALA A 223 -4.36 12.23 -22.50
N LEU A 224 -3.28 11.78 -23.14
CA LEU A 224 -1.89 12.02 -22.70
C LEU A 224 -1.18 13.04 -23.60
N SER A 225 -0.34 13.89 -23.00
CA SER A 225 0.45 14.89 -23.73
C SER A 225 1.62 14.29 -24.52
N ASP A 226 2.16 13.15 -24.08
CA ASP A 226 3.34 12.49 -24.67
C ASP A 226 3.01 11.58 -25.87
N CYS A 227 1.75 11.55 -26.33
CA CYS A 227 1.33 10.65 -27.41
C CYS A 227 2.16 10.81 -28.69
N VAL A 228 2.63 12.04 -29.00
CA VAL A 228 3.47 12.32 -30.18
C VAL A 228 4.76 11.50 -30.16
N ASN A 229 5.42 11.41 -29.00
CA ASN A 229 6.67 10.66 -28.85
C ASN A 229 6.44 9.14 -28.80
N LYS A 230 5.22 8.72 -28.44
CA LYS A 230 4.82 7.31 -28.36
C LYS A 230 4.02 6.82 -29.57
N ALA A 231 3.98 7.58 -30.66
CA ALA A 231 3.22 7.25 -31.86
C ALA A 231 3.63 5.89 -32.50
N TYR A 232 4.86 5.43 -32.28
CA TYR A 232 5.31 4.13 -32.76
C TYR A 232 4.52 2.96 -32.15
N LEU A 233 3.98 3.12 -30.93
CA LEU A 233 3.20 2.11 -30.23
C LEU A 233 1.81 1.89 -30.84
N CYS A 234 1.30 2.83 -31.65
CA CYS A 234 0.04 2.69 -32.38
C CYS A 234 0.03 1.47 -33.33
N LYS A 235 1.21 0.95 -33.71
CA LYS A 235 1.33 -0.21 -34.60
C LYS A 235 1.59 -1.51 -33.86
N VAL A 236 1.86 -1.44 -32.55
CA VAL A 236 2.17 -2.62 -31.72
C VAL A 236 0.86 -3.18 -31.17
N SER A 237 0.58 -4.45 -31.48
CA SER A 237 -0.66 -5.13 -31.10
C SER A 237 -0.93 -5.11 -29.59
N ALA A 238 0.10 -5.31 -28.77
CA ALA A 238 0.01 -5.28 -27.31
C ALA A 238 -0.46 -3.91 -26.77
N TYR A 239 -0.07 -2.81 -27.42
CA TYR A 239 -0.38 -1.45 -26.95
C TYR A 239 -1.58 -0.82 -27.66
N LYS A 240 -2.21 -1.53 -28.60
CA LYS A 240 -3.30 -1.01 -29.41
C LYS A 240 -4.49 -0.54 -28.58
N SER A 241 -4.87 -1.28 -27.53
CA SER A 241 -5.98 -0.90 -26.64
C SER A 241 -5.65 0.35 -25.82
N PHE A 242 -4.43 0.39 -25.27
CA PHE A 242 -3.92 1.52 -24.53
C PHE A 242 -3.85 2.79 -25.39
N MET A 243 -3.35 2.66 -26.62
CA MET A 243 -3.20 3.74 -27.59
C MET A 243 -4.54 4.25 -28.12
N LYS A 244 -5.53 3.37 -28.28
CA LYS A 244 -6.92 3.75 -28.60
C LYS A 244 -7.57 4.60 -27.53
N THR A 245 -7.29 4.29 -26.27
CA THR A 245 -7.90 4.99 -25.15
C THR A 245 -7.21 6.33 -24.87
N ASN A 246 -5.88 6.36 -24.96
CA ASN A 246 -5.10 7.49 -24.48
C ASN A 246 -4.52 8.39 -25.57
N CYS A 247 -4.37 7.87 -26.80
CA CYS A 247 -3.67 8.55 -27.89
C CYS A 247 -4.44 8.45 -29.22
N ALA A 248 -5.77 8.46 -29.15
CA ALA A 248 -6.65 8.20 -30.30
C ALA A 248 -6.35 9.10 -31.51
N SER A 249 -6.04 10.37 -31.28
CA SER A 249 -5.69 11.33 -32.34
C SER A 249 -4.35 11.05 -32.97
N THR A 250 -3.31 10.86 -32.15
CA THR A 250 -1.97 10.59 -32.68
C THR A 250 -1.91 9.27 -33.43
N CYS A 251 -2.72 8.29 -33.02
CA CYS A 251 -2.78 6.99 -33.66
C CYS A 251 -3.78 6.87 -34.82
N GLY A 252 -4.55 7.93 -35.12
CA GLY A 252 -5.56 7.90 -36.19
C GLY A 252 -6.65 6.85 -35.96
N TYR A 253 -7.03 6.63 -34.69
CA TYR A 253 -8.14 5.74 -34.33
C TYR A 253 -9.49 6.45 -34.28
N CYS A 254 -9.45 7.76 -34.55
CA CYS A 254 -10.53 8.52 -35.12
C CYS A 254 -10.12 8.84 -36.57
#